data_AF-A0A661FPS1-F1
#
_entry.id   AF-A0A661FPS1-F1
#
_cell.length_a   1.000
_cell.length_b   1.000
_cell.length_c   1.000
_cell.angle_alpha   90.00
_cell.angle_beta   90.00
_cell.angle_gamma   90.00
#
_symmetry.space_group_name_H-M   'P 1'
#
loop_
_entity.id
_entity.type
_entity.pdbx_description
1 polymer ?
#
loop_
_entity_poly.entity_id
_entity_poly.type
_entity_poly.pdbx_seq_one_letter_code
_entity_poly.pdbx_strand_id
1 'polypeptide(L)'
;MRILSIIIISFSIFLSTGCSGGNEINGRSFKTALKSVKMMKGRMPQEKRIAFELSFWAIRTAYRKNTEFLDIVNGKTSDEIIEVGKEIFAKRKAEGFEEYQQYANWDEMIAKYTQDRMNQNVKRQHDPRDTENSVLYKL
;
A
#
# COMPACT_ATOMS: atom_id res chain seq x y z
N MET A 1 47.92 6.16 -11.95
CA MET A 1 46.96 7.26 -12.20
C MET A 1 45.61 6.76 -12.72
N ARG A 2 45.54 6.03 -13.85
CA ARG A 2 44.26 5.61 -14.46
C ARG A 2 43.40 4.66 -13.60
N ILE A 3 44.02 3.73 -12.86
CA ILE A 3 43.32 2.73 -12.03
C ILE A 3 42.71 3.37 -10.76
N LEU A 4 43.42 4.34 -10.17
CA LEU A 4 42.93 5.12 -9.02
C LEU A 4 41.70 5.96 -9.37
N SER A 5 41.67 6.54 -10.58
CA SER A 5 40.51 7.30 -11.06
C SER A 5 39.26 6.43 -11.28
N ILE A 6 39.43 5.17 -11.70
CA ILE A 6 38.32 4.22 -11.91
C ILE A 6 37.69 3.81 -10.57
N ILE A 7 38.50 3.59 -9.52
CA ILE A 7 38.02 3.24 -8.19
C ILE A 7 37.22 4.40 -7.56
N ILE A 8 37.69 5.64 -7.73
CA ILE A 8 37.02 6.83 -7.18
C ILE A 8 35.68 7.10 -7.90
N ILE A 9 35.59 6.87 -9.21
CA ILE A 9 34.35 7.01 -9.99
C ILE A 9 33.35 5.89 -9.66
N SER A 10 33.82 4.68 -9.36
CA SER A 10 32.93 3.58 -8.99
C SER A 10 32.36 3.73 -7.58
N PHE A 11 33.07 4.40 -6.66
CA PHE A 11 32.59 4.63 -5.29
C PHE A 11 31.55 5.75 -5.20
N SER A 12 31.62 6.75 -6.08
CA SER A 12 30.66 7.86 -6.11
C SER A 12 29.27 7.48 -6.65
N ILE A 13 29.15 6.38 -7.41
CA ILE A 13 27.84 5.87 -7.90
C ILE A 13 27.04 5.18 -6.76
N PHE A 14 27.71 4.62 -5.75
CA PHE A 14 27.04 4.04 -4.59
C PHE A 14 26.46 5.08 -3.62
N LEU A 15 26.96 6.32 -3.63
CA LEU A 15 26.49 7.41 -2.78
C LEU A 15 25.30 8.19 -3.37
N SER A 16 24.87 7.87 -4.60
CA SER A 16 23.72 8.48 -5.28
C SER A 16 22.33 7.95 -4.84
N THR A 17 22.23 7.14 -3.78
CA THR A 17 20.94 6.72 -3.19
C THR A 17 20.27 7.82 -2.36
N GLY A 18 20.74 9.07 -2.43
CA GLY A 18 20.17 10.23 -1.77
C GLY A 18 18.97 10.85 -2.50
N CYS A 19 17.90 10.09 -2.75
CA CYS A 19 16.56 10.63 -3.01
C CYS A 19 15.43 9.57 -2.84
N SER A 20 15.55 8.68 -1.84
CA SER A 20 14.59 7.58 -1.64
C SER A 20 13.27 7.98 -0.97
N GLY A 21 13.21 9.16 -0.34
CA GLY A 21 12.04 9.58 0.47
C GLY A 21 10.72 9.73 -0.30
N GLY A 22 10.74 9.68 -1.63
CA GLY A 22 9.55 9.67 -2.47
C GLY A 22 8.91 8.28 -2.67
N ASN A 23 9.64 7.20 -2.37
CA ASN A 23 9.24 5.82 -2.57
C ASN A 23 9.13 5.02 -1.26
N GLU A 24 9.30 5.68 -0.12
CA GLU A 24 9.24 5.08 1.21
C GLU A 24 8.15 5.74 2.08
N ILE A 25 7.66 5.00 3.06
CA ILE A 25 6.70 5.51 4.03
C ILE A 25 7.39 6.38 5.09
N ASN A 26 6.91 7.61 5.27
CA ASN A 26 7.34 8.47 6.37
C ASN A 26 6.50 8.19 7.63
N GLY A 27 7.03 7.34 8.49
CA GLY A 27 6.42 6.91 9.75
C GLY A 27 6.59 7.88 10.92
N ARG A 28 7.03 9.13 10.73
CA ARG A 28 7.12 10.12 11.82
C ARG A 28 5.80 10.29 12.60
N SER A 29 4.68 10.11 11.91
CA SER A 29 3.33 10.13 12.48
C SER A 29 2.40 9.30 11.61
N PHE A 30 1.25 8.91 12.17
CA PHE A 30 0.23 8.22 11.38
C PHE A 30 -0.25 9.05 10.18
N LYS A 31 -0.39 10.37 10.36
CA LYS A 31 -0.79 11.30 9.30
C LYS A 31 0.23 11.33 8.16
N THR A 32 1.52 11.36 8.46
CA THR A 32 2.59 11.35 7.44
C THR A 32 2.68 10.00 6.75
N ALA A 33 2.48 8.90 7.48
CA ALA A 33 2.47 7.56 6.90
C ALA A 33 1.33 7.41 5.87
N LEU A 34 0.12 7.84 6.22
CA LEU A 34 -1.01 7.86 5.29
C LEU A 34 -0.76 8.74 4.06
N LYS A 35 -0.10 9.90 4.23
CA LYS A 35 0.27 10.78 3.11
C LYS A 35 1.25 10.07 2.17
N SER A 36 2.27 9.40 2.69
CA SER A 36 3.20 8.59 1.88
C SER A 36 2.45 7.50 1.13
N VAL A 37 1.63 6.70 1.82
CA VAL A 37 0.83 5.63 1.20
C VAL A 37 -0.03 6.17 0.06
N LYS A 38 -0.73 7.30 0.26
CA LYS A 38 -1.55 7.93 -0.78
C LYS A 38 -0.71 8.31 -2.01
N MET A 39 0.46 8.94 -1.81
CA MET A 39 1.34 9.33 -2.92
C MET A 39 1.91 8.12 -3.65
N MET A 40 2.42 7.13 -2.91
CA MET A 40 3.00 5.91 -3.46
C MET A 40 1.97 5.16 -4.30
N LYS A 41 0.74 4.96 -3.78
CA LYS A 41 -0.36 4.30 -4.51
C LYS A 41 -0.63 4.96 -5.85
N GLY A 42 -0.61 6.29 -5.92
CA GLY A 42 -0.91 7.04 -7.15
C GLY A 42 0.01 6.71 -8.33
N ARG A 43 1.19 6.15 -8.08
CA ARG A 43 2.22 5.84 -9.09
C ARG A 43 2.28 4.37 -9.49
N MET A 44 1.53 3.48 -8.82
CA MET A 44 1.59 2.03 -9.04
C MET A 44 0.56 1.55 -10.08
N PRO A 45 0.72 0.37 -10.70
CA PRO A 45 -0.36 -0.32 -11.40
C PRO A 45 -1.42 -0.85 -10.42
N GLN A 46 -2.67 -1.08 -10.88
CA GLN A 46 -3.82 -1.38 -10.02
C GLN A 46 -3.62 -2.57 -9.08
N GLU A 47 -3.14 -3.70 -9.61
CA GLU A 47 -2.91 -4.92 -8.82
C GLU A 47 -1.93 -4.67 -7.67
N LYS A 48 -0.77 -4.05 -7.97
CA LYS A 48 0.22 -3.67 -6.96
C LYS A 48 -0.33 -2.66 -5.94
N ARG A 49 -1.25 -1.75 -6.34
CA ARG A 49 -1.93 -0.83 -5.41
C ARG A 49 -2.76 -1.59 -4.37
N ILE A 50 -3.51 -2.60 -4.80
CA ILE A 50 -4.38 -3.38 -3.90
C ILE A 50 -3.54 -4.18 -2.91
N ALA A 51 -2.52 -4.89 -3.39
CA ALA A 51 -1.60 -5.63 -2.53
C ALA A 51 -0.94 -4.71 -1.49
N PHE A 52 -0.41 -3.57 -1.93
CA PHE A 52 0.23 -2.60 -1.04
C PHE A 52 -0.75 -2.02 0.01
N GLU A 53 -1.96 -1.63 -0.41
CA GLU A 53 -2.96 -1.06 0.49
C GLU A 53 -3.45 -2.06 1.53
N LEU A 54 -3.78 -3.29 1.11
CA LEU A 54 -4.20 -4.34 2.04
C LEU A 54 -3.10 -4.67 3.03
N SER A 55 -1.85 -4.73 2.58
CA SER A 55 -0.70 -4.98 3.46
C SER A 55 -0.54 -3.90 4.51
N PHE A 56 -0.60 -2.61 4.12
CA PHE A 56 -0.54 -1.50 5.07
C PHE A 56 -1.63 -1.57 6.14
N TRP A 57 -2.86 -1.90 5.75
CA TRP A 57 -3.97 -2.06 6.69
C TRP A 57 -3.89 -3.33 7.53
N ALA A 58 -3.38 -4.43 6.99
CA ALA A 58 -3.12 -5.66 7.74
C ALA A 58 -2.09 -5.39 8.86
N ILE A 59 -1.01 -4.66 8.56
CA ILE A 59 -0.05 -4.19 9.56
C ILE A 59 -0.74 -3.31 10.61
N ARG A 60 -1.56 -2.35 10.19
CA ARG A 60 -2.28 -1.47 11.13
C ARG A 60 -3.25 -2.20 12.04
N THR A 61 -3.89 -3.25 11.54
CA THR A 61 -4.81 -4.10 12.30
C THR A 61 -4.05 -5.01 13.25
N ALA A 62 -2.91 -5.54 12.82
CA ALA A 62 -2.06 -6.39 13.64
C ALA A 62 -1.38 -5.64 14.79
N TYR A 63 -0.91 -4.42 14.53
CA TYR A 63 -0.20 -3.58 15.47
C TYR A 63 -1.02 -2.33 15.76
N ARG A 64 -1.91 -2.42 16.76
CA ARG A 64 -2.90 -1.37 17.03
C ARG A 64 -2.30 -0.10 17.64
N LYS A 65 -1.19 -0.23 18.37
CA LYS A 65 -0.49 0.90 18.97
C LYS A 65 0.29 1.64 17.89
N ASN A 66 0.13 2.96 17.87
CA ASN A 66 0.74 3.78 16.81
C ASN A 66 2.26 3.69 16.79
N THR A 67 2.95 3.62 17.93
CA THR A 67 4.40 3.53 17.97
C THR A 67 4.89 2.27 17.28
N GLU A 68 4.39 1.10 17.70
CA GLU A 68 4.74 -0.20 17.10
C GLU A 68 4.42 -0.25 15.60
N PHE A 69 3.25 0.25 15.21
CA PHE A 69 2.87 0.35 13.80
C PHE A 69 3.84 1.22 12.99
N LEU A 70 4.14 2.42 13.50
CA LEU A 70 4.98 3.40 12.81
C LEU A 70 6.42 2.91 12.69
N ASP A 71 6.95 2.26 13.73
CA ASP A 71 8.28 1.66 13.71
C ASP A 71 8.40 0.57 12.63
N ILE A 72 7.33 -0.21 12.43
CA ILE A 72 7.29 -1.24 11.39
C ILE A 72 7.24 -0.63 10.00
N VAL A 73 6.40 0.38 9.74
CA VAL A 73 6.20 0.89 8.37
C VAL A 73 7.20 1.96 7.96
N ASN A 74 7.85 2.64 8.89
CA ASN A 74 8.76 3.74 8.59
C ASN A 74 9.93 3.30 7.71
N GLY A 75 10.23 4.06 6.67
CA GLY A 75 11.33 3.78 5.73
C GLY A 75 11.06 2.63 4.77
N LYS A 76 9.96 1.88 4.91
CA LYS A 76 9.65 0.78 4.01
C LYS A 76 9.10 1.28 2.68
N THR A 77 9.58 0.65 1.62
CA THR A 77 9.07 0.74 0.25
C THR A 77 7.75 -0.03 0.10
N SER A 78 7.11 0.09 -1.06
CA SER A 78 5.87 -0.64 -1.32
C SER A 78 6.05 -2.15 -1.35
N ASP A 79 7.16 -2.63 -1.91
CA ASP A 79 7.47 -4.06 -1.98
C ASP A 79 7.73 -4.64 -0.60
N GLU A 80 8.48 -3.93 0.25
CA GLU A 80 8.72 -4.36 1.63
C GLU A 80 7.44 -4.36 2.47
N ILE A 81 6.53 -3.40 2.26
CA ILE A 81 5.23 -3.42 2.93
C ILE A 81 4.39 -4.63 2.48
N ILE A 82 4.45 -4.99 1.20
CA ILE A 82 3.76 -6.18 0.67
C ILE A 82 4.30 -7.47 1.30
N GLU A 83 5.62 -7.60 1.42
CA GLU A 83 6.23 -8.78 2.05
C GLU A 83 5.82 -8.92 3.53
N VAL A 84 5.82 -7.82 4.30
CA VAL A 84 5.29 -7.85 5.68
C VAL A 84 3.80 -8.23 5.71
N GLY A 85 3.02 -7.77 4.72
CA GLY A 85 1.62 -8.15 4.57
C GLY A 85 1.43 -9.66 4.39
N LYS A 86 2.27 -10.30 3.56
CA LYS A 86 2.27 -11.76 3.35
C LYS A 86 2.60 -12.51 4.64
N GLU A 87 3.58 -12.04 5.41
CA GLU A 87 3.93 -12.63 6.71
C GLU A 87 2.75 -12.56 7.69
N ILE A 88 2.08 -11.40 7.75
CA ILE A 88 0.90 -11.22 8.60
C ILE A 88 -0.25 -12.12 8.14
N PHE A 89 -0.48 -12.26 6.83
CA PHE A 89 -1.48 -13.18 6.29
C PHE A 89 -1.20 -14.61 6.75
N ALA A 90 0.03 -15.10 6.55
CA ALA A 90 0.41 -16.45 6.92
C ALA A 90 0.22 -16.68 8.43
N LYS A 91 0.65 -15.72 9.25
CA LYS A 91 0.47 -15.75 10.71
C LYS A 91 -0.99 -15.77 11.12
N ARG A 92 -1.82 -14.85 10.61
CA ARG A 92 -3.25 -14.74 10.93
C ARG A 92 -4.05 -15.95 10.47
N LYS A 93 -3.67 -16.52 9.33
CA LYS A 93 -4.23 -17.78 8.85
C LYS A 93 -3.85 -18.94 9.79
N ALA A 94 -2.60 -19.04 10.22
CA ALA A 94 -2.20 -20.06 11.19
C ALA A 94 -2.90 -19.90 12.56
N GLU A 95 -3.17 -18.65 12.97
CA GLU A 95 -3.91 -18.31 14.19
C GLU A 95 -5.43 -18.56 14.09
N GLY A 96 -5.95 -18.95 12.93
CA GLY A 96 -7.37 -19.31 12.77
C GLY A 96 -8.32 -18.11 12.57
N PHE A 97 -7.82 -16.94 12.20
CA PHE A 97 -8.69 -15.78 11.93
C PHE A 97 -9.59 -16.05 10.71
N GLU A 98 -10.91 -16.05 10.91
CA GLU A 98 -11.92 -16.40 9.90
C GLU A 98 -11.74 -15.64 8.58
N GLU A 99 -11.46 -14.34 8.67
CA GLU A 99 -11.24 -13.47 7.50
C GLU A 99 -10.16 -14.00 6.54
N TYR A 100 -9.14 -14.69 7.07
CA TYR A 100 -8.02 -15.24 6.31
C TYR A 100 -8.21 -16.71 5.93
N GLN A 101 -9.13 -17.42 6.60
CA GLN A 101 -9.36 -18.85 6.33
C GLN A 101 -9.98 -19.09 4.95
N GLN A 102 -10.82 -18.16 4.49
CA GLN A 102 -11.52 -18.27 3.22
C GLN A 102 -10.61 -18.27 1.98
N TYR A 103 -9.33 -17.93 2.12
CA TYR A 103 -8.35 -17.88 1.04
C TYR A 103 -7.34 -19.01 1.17
N ALA A 104 -7.06 -19.76 0.10
CA ALA A 104 -6.01 -20.78 0.12
C ALA A 104 -4.63 -20.16 0.32
N ASN A 105 -4.36 -19.02 -0.30
CA ASN A 105 -3.08 -18.31 -0.21
C ASN A 105 -3.26 -16.79 -0.37
N TRP A 106 -2.15 -16.06 -0.20
CA TRP A 106 -2.10 -14.61 -0.33
C TRP A 106 -2.57 -14.12 -1.71
N ASP A 107 -2.13 -14.78 -2.79
CA ASP A 107 -2.43 -14.34 -4.15
C ASP A 107 -3.92 -14.46 -4.47
N GLU A 108 -4.59 -15.51 -3.97
CA GLU A 108 -6.04 -15.66 -4.08
C GLU A 108 -6.78 -14.53 -3.36
N MET A 109 -6.31 -14.13 -2.17
CA MET A 109 -6.86 -12.98 -1.46
C MET A 109 -6.73 -11.71 -2.29
N ILE A 110 -5.53 -11.42 -2.81
CA ILE A 110 -5.30 -10.23 -3.64
C ILE A 110 -6.15 -10.24 -4.91
N ALA A 111 -6.29 -11.40 -5.56
CA ALA A 111 -7.12 -11.56 -6.74
C ALA A 111 -8.59 -11.23 -6.44
N LYS A 112 -9.15 -11.75 -5.33
CA LYS A 112 -10.51 -11.44 -4.90
C LYS A 112 -10.72 -9.94 -4.69
N TYR A 113 -9.88 -9.30 -3.89
CA TYR A 113 -10.01 -7.85 -3.64
C TYR A 113 -9.80 -7.02 -4.91
N THR A 114 -8.95 -7.46 -5.83
CA THR A 114 -8.77 -6.80 -7.13
C THR A 114 -10.05 -6.88 -7.95
N GLN A 115 -10.67 -8.06 -8.04
CA GLN A 115 -11.94 -8.25 -8.74
C GLN A 115 -13.06 -7.43 -8.09
N ASP A 116 -13.19 -7.44 -6.76
CA ASP A 116 -14.21 -6.68 -6.04
C ASP A 116 -14.07 -5.17 -6.31
N ARG A 117 -12.84 -4.66 -6.39
CA ARG A 117 -12.57 -3.26 -6.74
C ARG A 117 -12.89 -2.94 -8.20
N MET A 118 -12.63 -3.86 -9.12
CA MET A 118 -13.06 -3.72 -10.51
C MET A 118 -14.59 -3.64 -10.58
N ASN A 119 -15.29 -4.55 -9.91
CA ASN A 119 -16.76 -4.59 -9.88
C ASN A 119 -17.37 -3.31 -9.27
N GLN A 120 -16.72 -2.71 -8.26
CA GLN A 120 -17.14 -1.42 -7.70
C GLN A 120 -16.95 -0.25 -8.68
N ASN A 121 -15.92 -0.30 -9.54
CA ASN A 121 -15.62 0.75 -10.51
C ASN A 121 -16.41 0.61 -11.82
N VAL A 122 -16.96 -0.59 -12.11
CA VAL A 122 -17.94 -0.78 -13.19
C VAL A 122 -19.22 -0.07 -12.77
N LYS A 123 -19.34 1.19 -13.20
CA LYS A 123 -20.46 2.14 -12.99
C LYS A 123 -21.72 1.50 -12.41
N ARG A 124 -22.09 1.90 -11.19
CA ARG A 124 -23.51 1.87 -10.78
C ARG A 124 -24.27 2.63 -11.86
N GLN A 125 -25.23 1.98 -12.50
CA GLN A 125 -26.14 2.70 -13.40
C GLN A 125 -26.78 3.82 -12.60
N HIS A 126 -26.86 5.01 -13.20
CA HIS A 126 -27.54 6.18 -12.65
C HIS A 126 -28.92 5.75 -12.15
N ASP A 127 -29.17 5.86 -10.84
CA ASP A 127 -30.50 5.58 -10.31
C ASP A 127 -31.42 6.69 -10.83
N PRO A 128 -32.53 6.38 -11.53
CA PRO A 128 -33.46 7.40 -12.00
C PRO A 128 -33.93 8.35 -10.88
N ARG A 129 -33.93 7.91 -9.62
CA ARG A 129 -34.26 8.72 -8.43
C ARG A 129 -33.27 9.84 -8.10
N ASP A 130 -32.02 9.75 -8.57
CA ASP A 130 -31.03 10.82 -8.40
C ASP A 130 -31.40 12.07 -9.24
N THR A 131 -32.30 11.93 -10.21
CA THR A 131 -32.78 13.03 -11.06
C THR A 131 -33.95 13.81 -10.43
N GLU A 132 -34.70 13.20 -9.52
CA GLU A 132 -35.91 13.80 -8.92
C GLU A 132 -35.61 14.85 -7.83
N ASN A 133 -34.38 14.92 -7.31
CA ASN A 133 -33.97 15.93 -6.31
C ASN A 133 -33.52 17.28 -6.92
N SER A 134 -33.75 17.53 -8.21
CA SER A 134 -33.37 18.80 -8.87
C SER A 134 -34.25 20.00 -8.50
N VAL A 135 -35.20 19.87 -7.55
CA VAL A 135 -36.18 20.91 -7.23
C VAL A 135 -35.67 21.93 -6.18
N LEU A 136 -34.50 21.71 -5.57
CA LEU A 136 -33.98 22.58 -4.49
C LEU A 136 -33.10 23.75 -4.96
N TYR A 137 -32.69 23.82 -6.23
CA TYR A 137 -31.93 24.95 -6.78
C TYR A 137 -32.52 25.42 -8.10
N LYS A 138 -33.69 26.04 -8.03
CA LYS A 138 -34.08 27.07 -9.00
C LYS A 138 -34.08 28.40 -8.24
N LEU A 139 -32.95 29.10 -8.33
CA LEU A 139 -32.86 30.54 -8.00
C LEU A 139 -33.41 31.34 -9.20
#